data_AF-A0A527GM30-F1
#
_entry.id   AF-A0A527GM30-F1
#
_cell.length_a   1.000
_cell.length_b   1.000
_cell.length_c   1.000
_cell.angle_alpha   90.00
_cell.angle_beta   90.00
_cell.angle_gamma   90.00
#
_symmetry.space_group_name_H-M   'P 1'
#
loop_
_entity.id
_entity.type
_entity.pdbx_description
1 polymer ?
#
loop_
_entity_poly.entity_id
_entity_poly.type
_entity_poly.pdbx_seq_one_letter_code
_entity_poly.pdbx_strand_id
1 'polypeptide(L)' 'MRLLFALLLMLMSTAAAVAERRVALIIAEDGYRLVRPLANPVHDGEAMAAALKKLGFEVILET' A
#
# COMPACT_ATOMS: atom_id res chain seq x y z
N MET A 1 -1.92 -43.97 -10.66
CA MET A 1 -0.96 -43.50 -9.63
C MET A 1 -0.11 -42.31 -10.07
N ARG A 2 0.59 -42.34 -11.22
CA ARG A 2 1.42 -41.20 -11.70
C ARG A 2 0.64 -39.89 -11.90
N LEU A 3 -0.56 -39.97 -12.47
CA LEU A 3 -1.45 -38.81 -12.68
C LEU A 3 -1.94 -38.19 -11.35
N LEU A 4 -2.29 -39.04 -10.38
CA LEU A 4 -2.66 -38.59 -9.03
C LEU A 4 -1.50 -37.89 -8.33
N PHE A 5 -0.28 -38.40 -8.49
CA PHE A 5 0.92 -37.79 -7.92
C PHE A 5 1.25 -36.43 -8.57
N ALA A 6 1.11 -36.33 -9.90
CA ALA A 6 1.29 -35.07 -10.62
C ALA A 6 0.24 -34.02 -10.23
N LEU A 7 -1.02 -34.44 -10.05
CA LEU A 7 -2.10 -33.55 -9.58
C LEU A 7 -1.84 -33.06 -8.16
N LEU A 8 -1.37 -33.94 -7.26
CA LEU A 8 -1.02 -33.59 -5.89
C LEU A 8 0.15 -32.58 -5.84
N LEU A 9 1.16 -32.75 -6.71
CA LEU A 9 2.27 -31.81 -6.83
C LEU A 9 1.82 -30.43 -7.35
N MET A 10 0.91 -30.38 -8.32
CA MET A 10 0.34 -29.11 -8.79
C MET A 10 -0.46 -28.40 -7.68
N LEU A 11 -1.24 -29.13 -6.88
CA LEU A 11 -1.98 -28.57 -5.75
C LEU A 11 -1.07 -28.05 -4.63
N MET A 12 0.13 -28.62 -4.46
CA MET A 12 1.12 -28.16 -3.48
C MET A 12 1.93 -26.95 -3.98
N SER A 13 2.02 -26.73 -5.30
CA SER A 13 2.74 -25.58 -5.88
C SER A 13 2.04 -24.24 -5.74
N THR A 14 0.79 -24.20 -5.27
CA THR A 14 0.08 -22.97 -4.91
C THR A 14 0.50 -22.48 -3.52
N ALA A 15 1.79 -22.52 -3.20
CA ALA A 15 2.32 -21.85 -2.02
C ALA A 15 1.83 -20.40 -2.09
N ALA A 16 0.91 -20.04 -1.21
CA ALA A 16 0.32 -18.73 -1.16
C ALA A 16 1.47 -17.73 -1.14
N ALA A 17 1.56 -16.89 -2.17
CA ALA A 17 2.39 -15.70 -2.09
C ALA A 17 1.83 -14.92 -0.89
N VAL A 18 2.51 -15.00 0.25
CA VAL A 18 2.19 -14.19 1.42
C VAL A 18 2.31 -12.77 0.93
N ALA A 19 1.18 -12.10 0.74
CA ALA A 19 1.17 -10.73 0.26
C ALA A 19 2.01 -9.91 1.24
N GLU A 20 3.14 -9.39 0.75
CA GLU A 20 4.05 -8.60 1.56
C GLU A 20 3.28 -7.41 2.16
N ARG A 21 3.46 -7.16 3.46
CA ARG A 21 2.79 -6.05 4.15
C ARG A 21 3.28 -4.74 3.53
N ARG A 22 2.38 -4.02 2.86
CA ARG A 22 2.66 -2.73 2.23
C ARG A 22 2.27 -1.60 3.17
N VAL A 23 3.22 -0.74 3.52
CA VAL A 23 3.02 0.39 4.45
C VAL A 23 3.43 1.68 3.76
N ALA A 24 2.69 2.77 3.98
CA ALA A 24 3.02 4.10 3.49
C ALA A 24 2.87 5.16 4.59
N LEU A 25 3.88 6.02 4.72
CA LEU A 25 3.82 7.26 5.52
C LEU A 25 3.66 8.43 4.56
N ILE A 26 2.65 9.25 4.79
CA ILE A 26 2.35 10.46 4.02
C ILE A 26 2.46 11.65 4.97
N ILE A 27 3.19 12.68 4.56
CA ILE A 27 3.36 13.93 5.31
C ILE A 27 2.85 15.07 4.43
N ALA A 28 1.89 15.83 4.93
CA ALA A 28 1.15 16.85 4.21
C ALA A 28 1.15 18.19 4.95
N GLU A 29 2.33 18.79 5.07
CA GLU A 29 2.58 20.04 5.81
C GLU A 29 2.04 21.29 5.08
N ASP A 30 1.25 22.11 5.77
CA ASP A 30 0.81 23.44 5.32
C ASP A 30 1.24 24.61 6.24
N GLY A 31 1.80 24.33 7.41
CA GLY A 31 2.13 25.28 8.48
C GLY A 31 3.45 26.04 8.32
N TYR A 32 3.93 26.25 7.09
CA TYR A 32 5.21 26.91 6.85
C TYR A 32 5.24 28.37 7.34
N ARG A 33 6.20 28.69 8.22
CA ARG A 33 6.40 30.04 8.77
C ARG A 33 7.41 30.90 8.00
N LEU A 34 8.39 30.27 7.37
CA LEU A 34 9.56 30.94 6.78
C LEU A 34 9.57 30.91 5.25
N VAL A 35 8.70 30.11 4.64
CA VAL A 35 8.62 29.93 3.19
C VAL A 35 7.17 30.05 2.74
N ARG A 36 6.97 30.27 1.44
CA ARG A 36 5.63 30.32 0.87
C ARG A 36 4.93 28.97 1.11
N PRO A 37 3.72 28.95 1.69
CA PRO A 37 2.97 27.72 1.88
C PRO A 37 2.66 27.02 0.56
N LEU A 38 2.57 25.70 0.62
CA LEU A 38 2.06 24.89 -0.49
C LEU A 38 0.56 25.17 -0.66
N ALA A 39 0.08 25.11 -1.90
CA ALA A 39 -1.29 25.53 -2.22
C ALA A 39 -2.37 24.55 -1.70
N ASN A 40 -2.05 23.26 -1.60
CA ASN A 40 -3.05 22.21 -1.33
C ASN A 40 -2.49 20.91 -0.68
N PRO A 41 -1.46 20.95 0.18
CA PRO A 41 -0.75 19.75 0.60
C PRO A 41 -1.63 18.76 1.38
N VAL A 42 -2.54 19.24 2.23
CA VAL A 42 -3.48 18.41 3.00
C VAL A 42 -4.39 17.59 2.09
N HIS A 43 -5.02 18.23 1.11
CA HIS A 43 -5.94 17.56 0.19
C HIS A 43 -5.22 16.57 -0.73
N ASP A 44 -3.99 16.91 -1.16
CA ASP A 44 -3.14 16.02 -1.95
C ASP A 44 -2.72 14.79 -1.12
N GLY A 45 -2.39 14.99 0.16
CA GLY A 45 -2.10 13.93 1.12
C GLY A 45 -3.28 12.99 1.35
N GLU A 46 -4.48 13.53 1.52
CA GLU A 46 -5.73 12.76 1.64
C GLU A 46 -6.02 11.95 0.36
N ALA A 47 -5.87 12.56 -0.81
CA ALA A 47 -6.07 11.89 -2.10
C ALA A 47 -5.10 10.71 -2.26
N MET A 48 -3.85 10.89 -1.84
CA MET A 48 -2.85 9.82 -1.91
C MET A 48 -3.08 8.73 -0.88
N ALA A 49 -3.51 9.09 0.33
CA ALA A 49 -3.92 8.12 1.34
C ALA A 49 -5.07 7.24 0.83
N ALA A 50 -6.07 7.84 0.19
CA ALA A 50 -7.20 7.11 -0.39
C ALA A 50 -6.77 6.16 -1.52
N ALA A 51 -5.86 6.60 -2.41
CA ALA A 51 -5.34 5.77 -3.50
C ALA A 51 -4.53 4.57 -2.97
N LEU A 52 -3.63 4.80 -2.02
CA LEU A 52 -2.77 3.75 -1.47
C LEU A 52 -3.56 2.74 -0.61
N LYS A 53 -4.55 3.20 0.16
CA LYS A 53 -5.48 2.30 0.87
C LYS A 53 -6.20 1.36 -0.11
N LYS A 54 -6.69 1.86 -1.24
CA LYS A 54 -7.33 1.02 -2.29
C LYS A 54 -6.37 -0.01 -2.89
N LEU A 55 -5.09 0.34 -2.98
CA LEU A 55 -4.07 -0.60 -3.42
C LEU A 55 -3.71 -1.64 -2.37
N GLY A 56 -4.16 -1.51 -1.11
CA GLY A 56 -3.92 -2.42 0.00
C GLY A 56 -2.67 -2.08 0.81
N PHE A 57 -2.32 -0.80 0.90
CA PHE A 57 -1.35 -0.28 1.85
C PHE A 57 -2.01 0.03 3.21
N GLU A 58 -1.27 -0.21 4.28
CA GLU A 58 -1.51 0.40 5.58
C GLU A 58 -0.92 1.83 5.55
N VAL A 59 -1.78 2.84 5.69
CA VAL A 59 -1.38 4.23 5.52
C VAL A 59 -1.41 4.98 6.84
N ILE A 60 -0.32 5.69 7.13
CA ILE A 60 -0.20 6.69 8.18
C ILE A 60 -0.10 8.04 7.47
N LEU A 61 -1.01 8.97 7.79
CA LEU A 61 -1.04 10.31 7.23
C LEU A 61 -0.88 11.32 8.37
N GLU A 62 0.15 12.15 8.27
CA GLU A 62 0.38 13.32 9.12
C GLU A 62 0.14 14.58 8.29
N THR A 63 -0.67 15.49 8.81
CA THR A 63 -1.03 16.78 8.19
C THR A 63 -0.52 17.92 9.05
#